data_AF-A0A7C2ZM09-F1
#
_entry.id   AF-A0A7C2ZM09-F1
#
_cell.length_a   1.000
_cell.length_b   1.000
_cell.length_c   1.000
_cell.angle_alpha   90.00
_cell.angle_beta   90.00
_cell.angle_gamma   90.00
#
_symmetry.space_group_name_H-M   'P 1'
#
loop_
_entity.id
_entity.type
_entity.pdbx_description
1 polymer ?
#
loop_
_entity_poly.entity_id
_entity_poly.type
_entity_poly.pdbx_seq_one_letter_code
_entity_poly.pdbx_strand_id
1 'polypeptide(L)'
;PRFLADSLALRWEGAGLQMRLHVLAREGSAEFALTPPAGLQTVRVSLPGLWRVEQLEVRVEGTGQGRLEALSLAHTALGESRPVVLATGFRLRHLADVKIYEHLQALPRVYLVGTVRRVPAAAVLPTLADPAFDPEREVVVAHEEWPEDWPAATGPAGRVQIVADRPEHLVVRVEVDRPAVLVVTTSYYPGWTARLDGESVPLRRVNYLFQGISVPAGVHIVRLDYAPASLRAGLFLAAGTALGALALTLGLGWRAGRARPL
;
A
#
# COMPACT_ATOMS: atom_id res chain seq x y z
N PRO A 1 0.06 -5.63 27.23
CA PRO A 1 -1.06 -6.37 27.88
C PRO A 1 -1.63 -7.45 26.94
N ARG A 2 -1.52 -8.74 27.31
CA ARG A 2 -2.17 -9.83 26.57
C ARG A 2 -3.68 -9.79 26.92
N PHE A 3 -4.53 -9.73 25.89
CA PHE A 3 -5.99 -9.61 26.01
C PHE A 3 -6.57 -10.81 26.76
N LEU A 4 -7.50 -10.57 27.69
CA LEU A 4 -8.26 -11.62 28.38
C LEU A 4 -9.66 -11.68 27.76
N ALA A 5 -10.10 -12.88 27.42
CA ALA A 5 -11.39 -13.11 26.76
C ALA A 5 -12.29 -13.94 27.66
N ASP A 6 -13.57 -13.58 27.74
CA ASP A 6 -14.63 -14.42 28.33
C ASP A 6 -15.46 -15.13 27.26
N SER A 7 -15.30 -14.74 25.99
CA SER A 7 -16.03 -15.32 24.88
C SER A 7 -15.29 -15.16 23.55
N LEU A 8 -15.70 -15.98 22.58
CA LEU A 8 -15.31 -15.88 21.17
C LEU A 8 -16.53 -15.47 20.35
N ALA A 9 -16.35 -14.62 19.36
CA ALA A 9 -17.37 -14.29 18.37
C ALA A 9 -16.90 -14.69 16.98
N LEU A 10 -17.70 -15.49 16.29
CA LEU A 10 -17.43 -16.02 14.96
C LEU A 10 -18.49 -15.51 14.01
N ARG A 11 -18.08 -14.82 12.95
CA ARG A 11 -18.96 -14.43 11.85
C ARG A 11 -18.78 -15.42 10.71
N TRP A 12 -19.85 -16.13 10.38
CA TRP A 12 -19.84 -17.27 9.48
C TRP A 12 -20.94 -17.13 8.45
N GLU A 13 -20.64 -17.52 7.21
CA GLU A 13 -21.60 -17.68 6.12
C GLU A 13 -21.52 -19.11 5.60
N GLY A 14 -22.63 -19.85 5.57
CA GLY A 14 -22.67 -21.21 5.01
C GLY A 14 -23.87 -22.00 5.50
N ALA A 15 -23.93 -23.29 5.15
CA ALA A 15 -24.97 -24.21 5.62
C ALA A 15 -24.45 -25.65 5.69
N GLY A 16 -24.97 -26.43 6.64
CA GLY A 16 -24.71 -27.88 6.71
C GLY A 16 -23.29 -28.28 7.13
N LEU A 17 -22.53 -27.37 7.76
CA LEU A 17 -21.18 -27.63 8.25
C LEU A 17 -21.17 -27.67 9.79
N GLN A 18 -20.38 -28.58 10.35
CA GLN A 18 -20.08 -28.64 11.78
C GLN A 18 -18.74 -27.99 12.04
N MET A 19 -18.64 -27.25 13.14
CA MET A 19 -17.40 -26.61 13.57
C MET A 19 -16.96 -27.15 14.92
N ARG A 20 -15.66 -27.43 15.03
CA ARG A 20 -15.00 -27.66 16.31
C ARG A 20 -13.98 -26.58 16.56
N LEU A 21 -14.08 -25.93 17.71
CA LEU A 21 -13.12 -24.95 18.16
C LEU A 21 -12.33 -25.55 19.30
N HIS A 22 -11.02 -25.64 19.13
CA HIS A 22 -10.11 -26.02 20.18
C HIS A 22 -9.35 -24.77 20.63
N VAL A 23 -9.60 -24.36 21.86
CA VAL A 23 -9.03 -23.17 22.48
C VAL A 23 -7.93 -23.61 23.43
N LEU A 24 -6.71 -23.18 23.15
CA LEU A 24 -5.55 -23.37 24.02
C LEU A 24 -5.23 -22.02 24.66
N ALA A 25 -5.35 -21.97 25.98
CA ALA A 25 -5.09 -20.80 26.79
C ALA A 25 -4.06 -21.12 27.86
N ARG A 26 -3.51 -20.08 28.48
CA ARG A 26 -2.58 -20.26 29.60
C ARG A 26 -3.25 -20.97 30.79
N GLU A 27 -4.54 -20.78 30.96
CA GLU A 27 -5.36 -21.35 32.04
C GLU A 27 -5.72 -22.82 31.79
N GLY A 28 -5.66 -23.29 30.55
CA GLY A 28 -6.04 -24.66 30.16
C GLY A 28 -6.52 -24.77 28.71
N SER A 29 -7.19 -25.86 28.38
CA SER A 29 -7.76 -26.12 27.05
C SER A 29 -9.26 -26.39 27.13
N ALA A 30 -10.01 -25.96 26.12
CA ALA A 30 -11.42 -26.33 25.95
C ALA A 30 -11.74 -26.61 24.48
N GLU A 31 -12.69 -27.53 24.26
CA GLU A 31 -13.22 -27.85 22.94
C GLU A 31 -14.72 -27.51 22.89
N PHE A 32 -15.15 -26.90 21.79
CA PHE A 32 -16.54 -26.50 21.57
C PHE A 32 -17.01 -27.02 20.21
N ALA A 33 -18.13 -27.73 20.20
CA ALA A 33 -18.80 -28.16 18.97
C ALA A 33 -19.96 -27.20 18.68
N LEU A 34 -20.00 -26.66 17.47
CA LEU A 34 -21.04 -25.75 16.99
C LEU A 34 -21.60 -26.25 15.67
N THR A 35 -22.90 -26.04 15.47
CA THR A 35 -23.54 -26.17 14.16
C THR A 35 -24.09 -24.78 13.80
N PRO A 36 -23.31 -23.95 13.07
CA PRO A 36 -23.76 -22.62 12.70
C PRO A 36 -25.07 -22.69 11.91
N PRO A 37 -26.05 -21.80 12.18
CA PRO A 37 -27.25 -21.71 11.38
C PRO A 37 -26.92 -21.39 9.92
N ALA A 38 -27.84 -21.72 9.02
CA ALA A 38 -27.68 -21.37 7.62
C ALA A 38 -27.66 -19.85 7.39
N GLY A 39 -26.83 -19.40 6.45
CA GLY A 39 -26.70 -17.99 6.07
C GLY A 39 -25.63 -17.25 6.89
N LEU A 40 -25.62 -15.92 6.77
CA LEU A 40 -24.64 -15.08 7.43
C LEU A 40 -25.05 -14.78 8.87
N GLN A 41 -24.32 -15.33 9.84
CA GLN A 41 -24.64 -15.24 11.26
C GLN A 41 -23.40 -14.95 12.10
N THR A 42 -23.63 -14.38 13.29
CA THR A 42 -22.60 -14.28 14.32
C THR A 42 -22.91 -15.26 15.43
N VAL A 43 -22.03 -16.24 15.64
CA VAL A 43 -22.13 -17.24 16.71
C VAL A 43 -21.17 -16.84 17.82
N ARG A 44 -21.66 -16.81 19.06
CA ARG A 44 -20.84 -16.53 20.25
C ARG A 44 -20.62 -17.82 21.04
N VAL A 45 -19.39 -18.03 21.47
CA VAL A 45 -18.97 -19.15 22.32
C VAL A 45 -18.49 -18.59 23.64
N SER A 46 -19.08 -19.00 24.75
CA SER A 46 -18.65 -18.57 26.08
C SER A 46 -17.49 -19.44 26.55
N LEU A 47 -16.42 -18.81 27.05
CA LEU A 47 -15.31 -19.50 27.67
C LEU A 47 -15.64 -19.79 29.15
N PRO A 48 -15.01 -20.80 29.78
CA PRO A 48 -15.27 -21.15 31.19
C PRO A 48 -14.93 -20.04 32.20
N GLY A 49 -14.21 -19.00 31.77
CA GLY A 49 -13.85 -17.83 32.56
C GLY A 49 -13.05 -16.85 31.72
N LEU A 50 -12.32 -15.95 32.39
CA LEU A 50 -11.41 -15.03 31.72
C LEU A 50 -10.11 -15.74 31.34
N TRP A 51 -9.93 -15.98 30.04
CA TRP A 51 -8.81 -16.76 29.50
C TRP A 51 -7.86 -15.88 28.71
N ARG A 52 -6.57 -16.16 28.87
CA ARG A 52 -5.52 -15.69 27.99
C ARG A 52 -5.32 -16.73 26.89
N VAL A 53 -6.09 -16.58 25.82
CA VAL A 53 -5.99 -17.44 24.63
C VAL A 53 -4.61 -17.28 23.99
N GLU A 54 -3.88 -18.37 23.84
CA GLU A 54 -2.55 -18.42 23.23
C GLU A 54 -2.59 -19.00 21.82
N GLN A 55 -3.45 -20.00 21.62
CA GLN A 55 -3.70 -20.62 20.34
C GLN A 55 -5.19 -20.94 20.20
N LEU A 56 -5.70 -20.77 18.98
CA LEU A 56 -7.07 -21.08 18.62
C LEU A 56 -7.04 -21.88 17.33
N GLU A 57 -7.55 -23.11 17.40
CA GLU A 57 -7.69 -23.99 16.26
C GLU A 57 -9.18 -24.12 15.93
N VAL A 58 -9.53 -23.86 14.67
CA VAL A 58 -10.90 -23.99 14.17
C VAL A 58 -10.87 -25.07 13.11
N ARG A 59 -11.57 -26.17 13.37
CA ARG A 59 -11.78 -27.26 12.42
C ARG A 59 -13.22 -27.21 11.92
N VAL A 60 -13.38 -27.34 10.62
CA VAL A 60 -14.69 -27.39 9.97
C VAL A 60 -14.83 -28.76 9.32
N GLU A 61 -15.89 -29.49 9.68
CA GLU A 61 -16.19 -30.84 9.23
C GLU A 61 -17.54 -30.86 8.51
N GLY A 62 -17.68 -31.68 7.46
CA GLY A 62 -18.94 -31.90 6.75
C GLY A 62 -18.86 -31.70 5.24
N THR A 63 -20.00 -31.87 4.58
CA THR A 63 -20.15 -31.79 3.11
C THR A 63 -20.97 -30.54 2.77
N GLY A 64 -20.32 -29.38 2.73
CA GLY A 64 -20.95 -28.09 2.46
C GLY A 64 -19.94 -27.02 2.10
N GLN A 65 -20.42 -25.84 1.69
CA GLN A 65 -19.58 -24.66 1.49
C GLN A 65 -19.87 -23.64 2.58
N GLY A 66 -18.81 -22.97 3.05
CA GLY A 66 -18.95 -21.86 3.96
C GLY A 66 -17.64 -21.10 4.14
N ARG A 67 -17.76 -19.91 4.70
CA ARG A 67 -16.66 -18.95 4.87
C ARG A 67 -16.72 -18.35 6.26
N LEU A 68 -15.60 -18.43 6.97
CA LEU A 68 -15.39 -17.68 8.21
C LEU A 68 -14.94 -16.27 7.84
N GLU A 69 -15.84 -15.29 8.01
CA GLU A 69 -15.58 -13.89 7.66
C GLU A 69 -14.81 -13.16 8.76
N ALA A 70 -15.08 -13.48 10.02
CA ALA A 70 -14.42 -12.84 11.14
C ALA A 70 -14.38 -13.76 12.36
N LEU A 71 -13.34 -13.58 13.16
CA LEU A 71 -13.16 -14.21 14.45
C LEU A 71 -12.63 -13.16 15.41
N SER A 72 -13.19 -13.08 16.61
CA SER A 72 -12.77 -12.12 17.62
C SER A 72 -12.82 -12.73 19.00
N LEU A 73 -11.82 -12.40 19.81
CA LEU A 73 -11.85 -12.58 21.26
C LEU A 73 -12.68 -11.43 21.84
N ALA A 74 -13.55 -11.70 22.81
CA ALA A 74 -14.37 -10.67 23.45
C ALA A 74 -14.25 -10.72 24.97
N HIS A 75 -14.25 -9.54 25.59
CA HIS A 75 -14.40 -9.34 27.02
C HIS A 75 -15.73 -8.63 27.25
N THR A 76 -16.78 -9.42 27.41
CA THR A 76 -18.17 -8.97 27.37
C THR A 76 -18.46 -7.93 28.45
N ALA A 77 -17.92 -8.09 29.65
CA ALA A 77 -18.14 -7.14 30.75
C ALA A 77 -17.53 -5.74 30.52
N LEU A 78 -16.52 -5.63 29.65
CA LEU A 78 -15.87 -4.35 29.31
C LEU A 78 -16.33 -3.82 27.94
N GLY A 79 -17.15 -4.59 27.22
CA GLY A 79 -17.51 -4.26 25.83
C GLY A 79 -16.32 -4.29 24.86
N GLU A 80 -15.19 -4.89 25.25
CA GLU A 80 -13.98 -4.93 24.43
C GLU A 80 -13.94 -6.15 23.53
N SER A 81 -13.36 -5.99 22.33
CA SER A 81 -13.10 -7.11 21.43
C SER A 81 -11.77 -6.96 20.70
N ARG A 82 -11.13 -8.09 20.44
CA ARG A 82 -9.87 -8.16 19.71
C ARG A 82 -10.02 -9.11 18.53
N PRO A 83 -9.90 -8.61 17.28
CA PRO A 83 -9.99 -9.46 16.11
C PRO A 83 -8.80 -10.43 16.04
N VAL A 84 -9.09 -11.65 15.57
CA VAL A 84 -8.10 -12.61 15.12
C VAL A 84 -7.92 -12.40 13.62
N VAL A 85 -6.69 -12.23 13.17
CA VAL A 85 -6.39 -11.98 11.76
C VAL A 85 -6.50 -13.31 11.00
N LEU A 86 -7.55 -13.44 10.20
CA LEU A 86 -7.81 -14.64 9.40
C LEU A 86 -7.07 -14.63 8.05
N ALA A 87 -6.79 -13.45 7.51
CA ALA A 87 -6.09 -13.29 6.24
C ALA A 87 -4.61 -13.66 6.37
N THR A 88 -4.15 -14.56 5.51
CA THR A 88 -2.72 -14.88 5.39
C THR A 88 -1.95 -13.65 4.89
N GLY A 89 -0.72 -13.49 5.35
CA GLY A 89 0.11 -12.35 4.94
C GLY A 89 -0.29 -11.01 5.56
N PHE A 90 -1.21 -10.97 6.53
CA PHE A 90 -1.54 -9.75 7.27
C PHE A 90 -1.23 -9.88 8.75
N ARG A 91 -0.83 -8.77 9.36
CA ARG A 91 -0.61 -8.65 10.80
C ARG A 91 -1.31 -7.42 11.35
N LEU A 92 -2.10 -7.56 12.41
CA LEU A 92 -2.68 -6.41 13.12
C LEU A 92 -1.54 -5.60 13.78
N ARG A 93 -1.34 -4.37 13.31
CA ARG A 93 -0.30 -3.45 13.80
C ARG A 93 -0.84 -2.46 14.83
N HIS A 94 -2.09 -2.02 14.66
CA HIS A 94 -2.75 -1.06 15.56
C HIS A 94 -4.23 -1.44 15.74
N LEU A 95 -4.71 -1.28 16.96
CA LEU A 95 -6.10 -1.54 17.36
C LEU A 95 -6.51 -0.50 18.41
N ALA A 96 -7.25 0.52 17.97
CA ALA A 96 -7.88 1.51 18.83
C ALA A 96 -9.24 1.92 18.21
N ASP A 97 -9.44 3.20 17.95
CA ASP A 97 -10.53 3.76 17.14
C ASP A 97 -10.53 3.20 15.70
N VAL A 98 -9.35 2.86 15.19
CA VAL A 98 -9.15 2.22 13.89
C VAL A 98 -8.34 0.93 14.00
N LYS A 99 -8.55 0.03 13.03
CA LYS A 99 -7.78 -1.21 12.86
C LYS A 99 -6.79 -1.01 11.72
N ILE A 100 -5.48 -1.11 12.01
CA ILE A 100 -4.43 -1.03 10.99
C ILE A 100 -3.80 -2.41 10.86
N TYR A 101 -3.83 -2.94 9.63
CA TYR A 101 -3.18 -4.20 9.27
C TYR A 101 -1.96 -3.90 8.39
N GLU A 102 -0.86 -4.54 8.73
CA GLU A 102 0.35 -4.57 7.94
C GLU A 102 0.28 -5.74 6.97
N HIS A 103 0.47 -5.46 5.68
CA HIS A 103 0.59 -6.48 4.65
C HIS A 103 2.06 -6.94 4.59
N LEU A 104 2.32 -8.17 5.04
CA LEU A 104 3.65 -8.77 5.17
C LEU A 104 4.26 -9.19 3.83
N GLN A 105 3.43 -9.27 2.78
CA GLN A 105 3.82 -9.61 1.42
C GLN A 105 3.77 -8.39 0.50
N ALA A 106 3.72 -7.18 1.05
CA ALA A 106 3.81 -5.97 0.25
C ALA A 106 5.22 -5.83 -0.32
N LEU A 107 5.29 -5.60 -1.64
CA LEU A 107 6.51 -5.19 -2.31
C LEU A 107 7.08 -3.91 -1.67
N PRO A 108 8.42 -3.75 -1.64
CA PRO A 108 9.03 -2.50 -1.22
C PRO A 108 8.64 -1.38 -2.19
N ARG A 109 8.71 -0.12 -1.72
CA ARG A 109 8.38 1.06 -2.52
C ARG A 109 9.14 1.15 -3.84
N VAL A 110 10.37 0.63 -3.85
CA VAL A 110 11.21 0.55 -5.04
C VAL A 110 11.73 -0.87 -5.21
N TYR A 111 11.64 -1.39 -6.43
CA TYR A 111 12.10 -2.74 -6.76
C TYR A 111 12.51 -2.84 -8.23
N LEU A 112 13.33 -3.85 -8.56
CA LEU A 112 13.81 -4.10 -9.91
C LEU A 112 13.11 -5.31 -10.52
N VAL A 113 12.72 -5.18 -11.77
CA VAL A 113 12.06 -6.25 -12.52
C VAL A 113 12.74 -6.45 -13.86
N GLY A 114 13.03 -7.71 -14.20
CA GLY A 114 13.65 -8.03 -15.50
C GLY A 114 12.64 -8.11 -16.65
N THR A 115 11.42 -8.60 -16.39
CA THR A 115 10.46 -8.89 -17.46
C THR A 115 9.49 -7.74 -17.69
N VAL A 116 9.32 -7.35 -18.95
CA VAL A 116 8.31 -6.38 -19.38
C VAL A 116 7.27 -7.09 -20.24
N ARG A 117 6.04 -7.16 -19.74
CA ARG A 117 4.88 -7.67 -20.47
C ARG A 117 4.14 -6.53 -21.13
N ARG A 118 4.30 -6.41 -22.45
CA ARG A 118 3.62 -5.40 -23.27
C ARG A 118 2.24 -5.90 -23.67
N VAL A 119 1.21 -5.10 -23.43
CA VAL A 119 -0.19 -5.42 -23.78
C VAL A 119 -0.88 -4.19 -24.36
N PRO A 120 -2.02 -4.34 -25.06
CA PRO A 120 -2.86 -3.20 -25.42
C PRO A 120 -3.31 -2.44 -24.17
N ALA A 121 -3.46 -1.12 -24.24
CA ALA A 121 -3.84 -0.30 -23.10
C ALA A 121 -5.09 -0.80 -22.35
N ALA A 122 -6.11 -1.26 -23.09
CA ALA A 122 -7.35 -1.82 -22.53
C ALA A 122 -7.14 -3.13 -21.75
N ALA A 123 -6.05 -3.85 -22.01
CA ALA A 123 -5.72 -5.11 -21.37
C ALA A 123 -4.81 -4.96 -20.14
N VAL A 124 -4.26 -3.77 -19.86
CA VAL A 124 -3.36 -3.55 -18.72
C VAL A 124 -4.03 -3.91 -17.39
N LEU A 125 -5.18 -3.32 -17.08
CA LEU A 125 -5.90 -3.61 -15.82
C LEU A 125 -6.36 -5.07 -15.70
N PRO A 126 -6.98 -5.69 -16.72
CA PRO A 126 -7.30 -7.11 -16.69
C PRO A 126 -6.07 -8.00 -16.44
N THR A 127 -4.93 -7.67 -17.05
CA THR A 127 -3.69 -8.42 -16.86
C THR A 127 -3.16 -8.30 -15.43
N LEU A 128 -3.23 -7.11 -14.83
CA LEU A 128 -2.82 -6.90 -13.43
C LEU A 128 -3.76 -7.56 -12.41
N ALA A 129 -5.02 -7.80 -12.79
CA ALA A 129 -6.01 -8.49 -11.97
C ALA A 129 -5.94 -10.03 -12.10
N ASP A 130 -5.17 -10.55 -13.05
CA ASP A 130 -4.97 -11.97 -13.26
C ASP A 130 -4.17 -12.56 -12.08
N PRO A 131 -4.64 -13.62 -11.39
CA PRO A 131 -3.87 -14.28 -10.34
C PRO A 131 -2.52 -14.83 -10.77
N ALA A 132 -2.28 -15.00 -12.08
CA ALA A 132 -1.00 -15.41 -12.63
C ALA A 132 0.04 -14.28 -12.73
N PHE A 133 -0.39 -13.01 -12.59
CA PHE A 133 0.52 -11.86 -12.60
C PHE A 133 1.35 -11.81 -11.32
N ASP A 134 2.67 -11.79 -11.48
CA ASP A 134 3.62 -11.68 -10.38
C ASP A 134 4.40 -10.35 -10.47
N PRO A 135 4.07 -9.35 -9.62
CA PRO A 135 4.70 -8.04 -9.68
C PRO A 135 6.17 -8.05 -9.24
N GLU A 136 6.68 -9.12 -8.62
CA GLU A 136 8.13 -9.27 -8.35
C GLU A 136 8.91 -9.66 -9.60
N ARG A 137 8.24 -10.23 -10.61
CA ARG A 137 8.89 -10.86 -11.76
C ARG A 137 8.63 -10.15 -13.07
N GLU A 138 7.47 -9.52 -13.22
CA GLU A 138 7.10 -8.78 -14.42
C GLU A 138 6.44 -7.43 -14.14
N VAL A 139 6.60 -6.51 -15.10
CA VAL A 139 5.83 -5.27 -15.16
C VAL A 139 4.95 -5.28 -16.39
N VAL A 140 3.71 -4.82 -16.26
CA VAL A 140 2.77 -4.68 -17.38
C VAL A 140 2.82 -3.25 -17.89
N VAL A 141 2.97 -3.09 -19.20
CA VAL A 141 3.01 -1.78 -19.86
C VAL A 141 2.11 -1.76 -21.09
N ALA A 142 1.57 -0.58 -21.40
CA ALA A 142 0.87 -0.37 -22.67
C ALA A 142 1.88 -0.34 -23.83
N HIS A 143 1.50 -0.88 -25.00
CA HIS A 143 2.40 -0.98 -26.17
C HIS A 143 3.04 0.37 -26.56
N GLU A 144 2.27 1.44 -26.51
CA GLU A 144 2.66 2.80 -26.92
C GLU A 144 3.55 3.52 -25.89
N GLU A 145 3.66 3.01 -24.67
CA GLU A 145 4.41 3.65 -23.57
C GLU A 145 5.78 3.03 -23.35
N TRP A 146 6.13 1.96 -24.09
CA TRP A 146 7.37 1.22 -23.91
C TRP A 146 8.04 0.82 -25.23
N PRO A 147 9.39 0.93 -25.36
CA PRO A 147 10.11 0.54 -26.57
C PRO A 147 9.86 -0.90 -27.01
N GLU A 148 9.81 -1.12 -28.33
CA GLU A 148 9.59 -2.47 -28.90
C GLU A 148 10.79 -3.40 -28.72
N ASP A 149 11.99 -2.83 -28.74
CA ASP A 149 13.28 -3.50 -28.72
C ASP A 149 13.81 -3.76 -27.30
N TRP A 150 12.94 -3.76 -26.29
CA TRP A 150 13.36 -4.03 -24.92
C TRP A 150 13.86 -5.48 -24.76
N PRO A 151 15.06 -5.70 -24.20
CA PRO A 151 15.62 -7.04 -24.06
C PRO A 151 14.73 -7.92 -23.17
N ALA A 152 14.43 -9.12 -23.66
CA ALA A 152 13.74 -10.12 -22.87
C ALA A 152 14.68 -10.60 -21.75
N ALA A 153 14.39 -10.16 -20.52
CA ALA A 153 15.07 -10.60 -19.32
C ALA A 153 14.05 -11.23 -18.37
N THR A 154 14.43 -12.30 -17.67
CA THR A 154 13.56 -13.00 -16.72
C THR A 154 14.16 -13.08 -15.33
N GLY A 155 13.31 -12.88 -14.32
CA GLY A 155 13.64 -13.05 -12.91
C GLY A 155 14.20 -11.79 -12.23
N PRO A 156 14.68 -11.93 -10.98
CA PRO A 156 15.23 -10.83 -10.20
C PRO A 156 16.40 -10.17 -10.93
N ALA A 157 16.40 -8.84 -10.91
CA ALA A 157 17.30 -8.04 -11.73
C ALA A 157 18.46 -7.39 -10.94
N GLY A 158 18.53 -7.60 -9.63
CA GLY A 158 19.63 -7.13 -8.79
C GLY A 158 19.17 -6.59 -7.44
N ARG A 159 19.89 -5.60 -6.91
CA ARG A 159 19.65 -4.99 -5.59
C ARG A 159 19.26 -3.52 -5.71
N VAL A 160 18.42 -3.08 -4.78
CA VAL A 160 17.94 -1.71 -4.68
C VAL A 160 18.15 -1.19 -3.27
N GLN A 161 18.63 0.05 -3.16
CA GLN A 161 18.77 0.75 -1.90
C GLN A 161 18.27 2.19 -2.05
N ILE A 162 17.31 2.59 -1.21
CA ILE A 162 16.92 3.99 -1.10
C ILE A 162 18.01 4.74 -0.34
N VAL A 163 18.58 5.78 -0.96
CA VAL A 163 19.61 6.65 -0.39
C VAL A 163 18.98 7.88 0.26
N ALA A 164 17.94 8.45 -0.36
CA ALA A 164 17.18 9.56 0.19
C ALA A 164 15.71 9.44 -0.24
N ASP A 165 14.81 9.74 0.69
CA ASP A 165 13.36 9.66 0.49
C ASP A 165 12.69 10.92 1.03
N ARG A 166 12.23 11.78 0.13
CA ARG A 166 11.41 12.96 0.42
C ARG A 166 10.21 12.99 -0.54
N PRO A 167 9.11 13.68 -0.18
CA PRO A 167 7.92 13.76 -1.03
C PRO A 167 8.21 14.22 -2.47
N GLU A 168 9.14 15.16 -2.63
CA GLU A 168 9.51 15.79 -3.90
C GLU A 168 10.82 15.25 -4.51
N HIS A 169 11.53 14.36 -3.79
CA HIS A 169 12.87 13.94 -4.17
C HIS A 169 13.17 12.50 -3.70
N LEU A 170 13.50 11.62 -4.64
CA LEU A 170 13.86 10.23 -4.37
C LEU A 170 15.22 9.92 -5.00
N VAL A 171 16.15 9.37 -4.20
CA VAL A 171 17.45 8.89 -4.68
C VAL A 171 17.57 7.41 -4.38
N VAL A 172 17.84 6.63 -5.42
CA VAL A 172 17.95 5.19 -5.35
C VAL A 172 19.29 4.76 -5.92
N ARG A 173 20.04 3.97 -5.17
CA ARG A 173 21.19 3.22 -5.68
C ARG A 173 20.70 1.86 -6.13
N VAL A 174 21.04 1.49 -7.35
CA VAL A 174 20.69 0.20 -7.95
C VAL A 174 21.95 -0.52 -8.39
N GLU A 175 22.00 -1.82 -8.16
CA GLU A 175 23.03 -2.73 -8.66
C GLU A 175 22.29 -3.77 -9.49
N VAL A 176 22.54 -3.77 -10.80
CA VAL A 176 21.70 -4.41 -11.79
C VAL A 176 22.53 -5.39 -12.60
N ASP A 177 22.17 -6.67 -12.60
CA ASP A 177 22.96 -7.72 -13.27
C ASP A 177 22.71 -7.76 -14.79
N ARG A 178 21.55 -7.26 -15.22
CA ARG A 178 21.06 -7.27 -16.61
C ARG A 178 20.06 -6.13 -16.80
N PRO A 179 19.85 -5.61 -18.02
CA PRO A 179 18.86 -4.55 -18.24
C PRO A 179 17.51 -4.84 -17.57
N ALA A 180 17.01 -3.87 -16.82
CA ALA A 180 15.87 -4.03 -15.95
C ALA A 180 15.04 -2.75 -15.84
N VAL A 181 13.86 -2.88 -15.26
CA VAL A 181 13.00 -1.75 -14.92
C VAL A 181 13.06 -1.52 -13.42
N LEU A 182 13.53 -0.34 -13.02
CA LEU A 182 13.29 0.16 -11.67
C LEU A 182 11.84 0.63 -11.58
N VAL A 183 11.03 -0.07 -10.79
CA VAL A 183 9.67 0.33 -10.47
C VAL A 183 9.68 1.15 -9.20
N VAL A 184 9.01 2.28 -9.23
CA VAL A 184 8.75 3.13 -8.06
C VAL A 184 7.23 3.17 -7.88
N THR A 185 6.73 2.69 -6.73
CA THR A 185 5.29 2.62 -6.41
C THR A 185 4.71 4.00 -6.05
N THR A 186 5.04 5.01 -6.86
CA THR A 186 4.50 6.37 -6.83
C THR A 186 3.69 6.54 -8.11
N SER A 187 2.56 7.23 -8.02
CA SER A 187 1.73 7.52 -9.20
C SER A 187 2.53 8.28 -10.27
N TYR A 188 2.44 7.82 -11.51
CA TYR A 188 2.94 8.50 -12.69
C TYR A 188 2.12 9.76 -12.92
N TYR A 189 2.76 10.92 -12.79
CA TYR A 189 2.09 12.22 -12.86
C TYR A 189 3.00 13.28 -13.49
N PRO A 190 2.46 14.24 -14.27
CA PRO A 190 3.24 15.32 -14.86
C PRO A 190 4.01 16.14 -13.82
N GLY A 191 5.26 16.46 -14.11
CA GLY A 191 6.15 17.24 -13.22
C GLY A 191 7.22 16.40 -12.54
N TRP A 192 7.11 15.07 -12.56
CA TRP A 192 8.21 14.18 -12.21
C TRP A 192 9.23 14.11 -13.35
N THR A 193 10.51 14.14 -13.00
CA THR A 193 11.64 13.91 -13.91
C THR A 193 12.55 12.85 -13.32
N ALA A 194 13.22 12.09 -14.19
CA ALA A 194 14.14 11.04 -13.78
C ALA A 194 15.52 11.28 -14.39
N ARG A 195 16.56 10.99 -13.61
CA ARG A 195 17.96 10.98 -14.07
C ARG A 195 18.64 9.69 -13.69
N LEU A 196 19.41 9.14 -14.60
CA LEU A 196 20.31 7.99 -14.39
C LEU A 196 21.74 8.52 -14.45
N ASP A 197 22.49 8.41 -13.35
CA ASP A 197 23.87 8.91 -13.24
C ASP A 197 24.06 10.38 -13.64
N GLY A 198 23.01 11.18 -13.50
CA GLY A 198 23.00 12.60 -13.82
C GLY A 198 22.41 12.93 -15.19
N GLU A 199 22.26 11.95 -16.08
CA GLU A 199 21.66 12.13 -17.40
C GLU A 199 20.14 11.97 -17.35
N SER A 200 19.41 12.83 -18.07
CA SER A 200 17.95 12.76 -18.13
C SER A 200 17.51 11.50 -18.85
N VAL A 201 16.64 10.71 -18.21
CA VAL A 201 16.07 9.48 -18.80
C VAL A 201 14.54 9.54 -18.83
N PRO A 202 13.89 8.86 -19.78
CA PRO A 202 12.44 8.79 -19.80
C PRO A 202 11.89 8.11 -18.54
N LEU A 203 10.97 8.81 -17.87
CA LEU A 203 10.11 8.23 -16.85
C LEU A 203 8.85 7.70 -17.55
N ARG A 204 8.55 6.42 -17.39
CA ARG A 204 7.42 5.77 -18.06
C ARG A 204 6.39 5.29 -17.05
N ARG A 205 5.17 5.05 -17.52
CA ARG A 205 4.11 4.46 -16.72
C ARG A 205 4.18 2.94 -16.81
N VAL A 206 4.11 2.27 -15.67
CA VAL A 206 4.13 0.81 -15.54
C VAL A 206 3.07 0.37 -14.55
N ASN A 207 2.57 -0.86 -14.69
CA ASN A 207 1.52 -1.42 -13.82
C ASN A 207 0.34 -0.45 -13.65
N TYR A 208 -0.10 0.12 -14.78
CA TYR A 208 -1.19 1.10 -14.91
C TYR A 208 -0.96 2.48 -14.27
N LEU A 209 -0.39 2.54 -13.06
CA LEU A 209 -0.30 3.75 -12.25
C LEU A 209 1.14 4.13 -11.90
N PHE A 210 2.07 3.19 -11.83
CA PHE A 210 3.38 3.42 -11.24
C PHE A 210 4.41 3.97 -12.22
N GLN A 211 5.51 4.43 -11.67
CA GLN A 211 6.65 4.96 -12.41
C GLN A 211 7.66 3.85 -12.70
N GLY A 212 8.14 3.79 -13.94
CA GLY A 212 9.17 2.85 -14.40
C GLY A 212 10.32 3.56 -15.08
N ILE A 213 11.54 3.15 -14.74
CA ILE A 213 12.78 3.68 -15.33
C ILE A 213 13.58 2.50 -15.86
N SER A 214 13.99 2.57 -17.12
CA SER A 214 14.91 1.61 -17.72
C SER A 214 16.31 1.81 -17.14
N VAL A 215 16.89 0.75 -16.57
CA VAL A 215 18.24 0.76 -16.01
C VAL A 215 19.08 -0.32 -16.71
N PRO A 216 20.23 0.03 -17.30
CA PRO A 216 21.14 -0.94 -17.89
C PRO A 216 21.83 -1.78 -16.81
N ALA A 217 22.57 -2.82 -17.23
CA ALA A 217 23.38 -3.60 -16.30
C ALA A 217 24.53 -2.74 -15.75
N GLY A 218 24.79 -2.84 -14.45
CA GLY A 218 25.82 -2.07 -13.76
C GLY A 218 25.34 -1.50 -12.43
N VAL A 219 26.14 -0.59 -11.87
CA VAL A 219 25.83 0.13 -10.64
C VAL A 219 25.47 1.56 -11.00
N HIS A 220 24.27 1.99 -10.62
CA HIS A 220 23.75 3.30 -11.01
C HIS A 220 23.10 4.04 -9.84
N ILE A 221 23.05 5.35 -9.95
CA ILE A 221 22.25 6.23 -9.11
C ILE A 221 21.09 6.79 -9.92
N VAL A 222 19.88 6.41 -9.53
CA VAL A 222 18.65 6.95 -10.09
C VAL A 222 18.13 8.06 -9.19
N ARG A 223 17.83 9.22 -9.77
CA ARG A 223 17.23 10.36 -9.07
C ARG A 223 15.89 10.71 -9.70
N LEU A 224 14.87 10.87 -8.87
CA LEU A 224 13.58 11.38 -9.27
C LEU A 224 13.30 12.68 -8.55
N ASP A 225 12.92 13.70 -9.30
CA ASP A 225 12.63 15.05 -8.80
C ASP A 225 11.25 15.50 -9.27
N TYR A 226 10.43 15.99 -8.34
CA TYR A 226 9.12 16.54 -8.63
C TYR A 226 9.15 18.07 -8.66
N ALA A 227 8.96 18.64 -9.85
CA ALA A 227 8.98 20.09 -10.08
C ALA A 227 7.83 20.54 -11.00
N PRO A 228 6.57 20.52 -10.50
CA PRO A 228 5.40 20.80 -11.32
C PRO A 228 5.36 22.26 -11.80
N ALA A 229 4.76 22.48 -12.98
CA ALA A 229 4.61 23.82 -13.54
C ALA A 229 3.72 24.74 -12.67
N SER A 230 2.75 24.16 -11.95
CA SER A 230 1.86 24.89 -11.05
C SER A 230 2.60 25.58 -9.90
N LEU A 231 3.67 24.96 -9.37
CA LEU A 231 4.49 25.57 -8.33
C LEU A 231 5.17 26.85 -8.84
N ARG A 232 5.69 26.81 -10.07
CA ARG A 232 6.28 27.99 -10.72
C ARG A 232 5.24 29.08 -10.97
N ALA A 233 4.06 28.72 -11.47
CA ALA A 233 2.97 29.66 -11.68
C ALA A 233 2.50 30.31 -10.38
N GLY A 234 2.34 29.53 -9.31
CA GLY A 234 1.98 30.03 -7.98
C GLY A 234 3.00 31.01 -7.43
N LEU A 235 4.30 30.74 -7.62
CA LEU A 235 5.36 31.64 -7.20
C LEU A 235 5.31 32.98 -7.95
N PHE A 236 5.08 32.96 -9.26
CA PHE A 236 4.93 34.19 -10.05
C PHE A 236 3.71 35.01 -9.63
N LEU A 237 2.57 34.34 -9.39
CA LEU A 237 1.36 35.01 -8.91
C LEU A 237 1.58 35.64 -7.54
N ALA A 238 2.16 34.90 -6.58
CA ALA A 238 2.46 35.41 -5.25
C ALA A 238 3.42 36.61 -5.29
N ALA A 239 4.48 36.52 -6.10
CA ALA A 239 5.42 37.63 -6.29
C ALA A 239 4.71 38.86 -6.89
N GLY A 240 3.85 38.67 -7.90
CA GLY A 240 3.07 39.74 -8.51
C GLY A 240 2.12 40.42 -7.51
N THR A 241 1.41 39.65 -6.68
CA THR A 241 0.53 40.18 -5.64
C THR A 241 1.31 40.94 -4.58
N ALA A 242 2.45 40.42 -4.13
CA ALA A 242 3.31 41.08 -3.15
C ALA A 242 3.84 42.42 -3.67
N LEU A 243 4.32 42.46 -4.93
CA LEU A 243 4.79 43.68 -5.58
C LEU A 243 3.65 44.69 -5.79
N GLY A 244 2.45 44.23 -6.17
CA GLY A 244 1.27 45.08 -6.33
C GLY A 244 0.83 45.69 -5.00
N ALA A 245 0.79 44.90 -3.92
CA ALA A 245 0.48 45.39 -2.58
C ALA A 245 1.52 46.42 -2.10
N LEU A 246 2.81 46.16 -2.33
CA LEU A 246 3.88 47.09 -2.00
C LEU A 246 3.72 48.41 -2.77
N ALA A 247 3.47 48.35 -4.09
CA ALA A 247 3.25 49.54 -4.91
C ALA A 247 2.03 50.36 -4.43
N LEU A 248 0.94 49.70 -4.05
CA LEU A 248 -0.26 50.34 -3.50
C LEU A 248 0.02 51.05 -2.17
N THR A 249 0.71 50.38 -1.24
CA THR A 249 1.06 50.99 0.07
C THR A 249 1.98 52.20 -0.09
N LEU A 250 3.00 52.11 -0.95
CA LEU A 250 3.89 53.23 -1.27
C LEU A 250 3.13 54.37 -1.96
N GLY A 251 2.23 54.07 -2.88
CA GLY A 251 1.41 55.06 -3.58
C GLY A 251 0.41 55.79 -2.67
N LEU A 252 -0.22 55.07 -1.74
CA LEU A 252 -1.13 55.65 -0.74
C LEU A 252 -0.36 56.50 0.28
N GLY A 253 0.80 56.04 0.75
CA GLY A 253 1.67 56.80 1.65
C GLY A 253 2.18 58.11 1.01
N TRP A 254 2.54 58.06 -0.27
CA TRP A 254 2.96 59.25 -1.02
C TRP A 254 1.82 60.25 -1.23
N ARG A 255 0.59 59.78 -1.50
CA ARG A 255 -0.60 60.63 -1.59
C ARG A 255 -0.96 61.27 -0.26
N ALA A 256 -0.91 60.52 0.84
CA ALA A 256 -1.18 61.04 2.18
C ALA A 256 -0.13 62.08 2.63
N GLY A 257 1.15 61.89 2.25
CA GLY A 257 2.21 62.86 2.50
C GLY A 257 2.04 64.18 1.74
N ARG A 258 1.40 64.17 0.57
CA ARG A 258 1.07 65.38 -0.20
C ARG A 258 -0.20 66.11 0.27
N ALA A 259 -1.09 65.44 0.99
CA ALA A 259 -2.38 66.00 1.42
C ALA A 259 -2.34 66.71 2.79
N ARG A 260 -1.15 66.96 3.36
CA ARG A 260 -0.99 67.83 4.53
C ARG A 260 -0.62 69.25 4.05
N PRO A 261 -1.57 70.19 3.87
CA PRO A 261 -1.24 71.60 3.75
C PRO A 261 -0.77 72.14 5.11
N LEU A 262 0.18 73.08 5.06
CA LEU A 262 0.63 73.91 6.19
C LEU A 262 -0.48 74.89 6.62
#